data_AF-A0A2H0UA48-F1
#
_entry.id   AF-A0A2H0UA48-F1
#
_cell.length_a   1.000
_cell.length_b   1.000
_cell.length_c   1.000
_cell.angle_alpha   90.00
_cell.angle_beta   90.00
_cell.angle_gamma   90.00
#
_symmetry.space_group_name_H-M   'P 1'
#
loop_
_entity.id
_entity.type
_entity.pdbx_description
1 polymer ?
#
loop_
_entity_poly.entity_id
_entity_poly.type
_entity_poly.pdbx_seq_one_letter_code
_entity_poly.pdbx_strand_id
1 'polypeptide(L)' 'MPKDPALQHLLAESGPLIAPSANPEGEPPAATIEDARNYFGDQVDLYLDGGTREGSPSTLMSMDEQGAVVVLRAGR' A
#
# COMPACT_ATOMS: atom_id res chain seq x y z
N MET A 1 9.20 -6.65 -1.05
CA MET A 1 9.21 -5.78 0.14
C MET A 1 9.11 -4.32 -0.29
N PRO A 2 8.40 -3.45 0.46
CA PRO A 2 8.39 -2.01 0.22
C PRO A 2 9.82 -1.44 0.22
N LYS A 3 10.09 -0.41 -0.59
CA LYS A 3 11.44 0.21 -0.68
C LYS A 3 11.73 1.23 0.43
N ASP A 4 10.70 1.72 1.10
CA ASP A 4 10.80 2.74 2.14
C ASP A 4 11.47 2.16 3.41
N PRO A 5 12.64 2.68 3.84
CA PRO A 5 13.35 2.15 5.00
C PRO A 5 12.58 2.30 6.32
N ALA A 6 11.81 3.38 6.50
CA ALA A 6 11.02 3.59 7.70
C ALA A 6 9.89 2.57 7.80
N LEU A 7 9.23 2.28 6.67
CA LEU A 7 8.22 1.22 6.61
C LEU A 7 8.83 -0.17 6.82
N GLN A 8 10.03 -0.44 6.30
CA GLN A 8 10.73 -1.70 6.57
C GLN A 8 11.05 -1.88 8.07
N HIS A 9 11.46 -0.80 8.76
CA HIS A 9 11.69 -0.85 10.20
C HIS A 9 10.40 -1.14 10.97
N LEU A 10 9.29 -0.48 10.59
CA LEU A 10 7.98 -0.78 11.17
C LEU A 10 7.59 -2.26 10.98
N LEU A 11 7.80 -2.80 9.78
CA LEU A 11 7.50 -4.21 9.47
C LEU A 11 8.37 -5.20 10.26
N ALA A 12 9.59 -4.82 10.63
CA ALA A 12 10.46 -5.65 11.47
C ALA A 12 9.90 -5.80 12.89
N GLU A 13 9.27 -4.74 13.42
CA GLU A 13 8.63 -4.74 14.74
C GLU A 13 7.23 -5.36 14.70
N SER A 14 6.43 -5.08 13.66
CA SER A 14 5.05 -5.56 13.54
C SER A 14 4.93 -7.00 13.02
N GLY A 15 5.93 -7.47 12.27
CA GLY A 15 5.78 -8.62 11.38
C GLY A 15 4.94 -8.29 10.12
N PRO A 16 4.45 -9.30 9.39
CA PRO A 16 3.64 -9.11 8.19
C PRO A 16 2.40 -8.26 8.47
N LEU A 17 2.14 -7.28 7.59
CA LEU A 17 1.01 -6.36 7.70
C LEU A 17 0.06 -6.53 6.52
N ILE A 18 -1.23 -6.68 6.80
CA ILE A 18 -2.29 -6.60 5.78
C ILE A 18 -2.54 -5.13 5.50
N ALA A 19 -2.11 -4.66 4.32
CA ALA A 19 -2.17 -3.24 3.95
C ALA A 19 -2.64 -3.08 2.50
N PRO A 20 -3.97 -3.06 2.24
CA PRO A 20 -4.49 -2.59 0.96
C PRO A 20 -4.21 -1.08 0.78
N SER A 21 -4.56 -0.53 -0.38
CA SER A 21 -4.49 0.92 -0.58
C SER A 21 -5.42 1.65 0.40
N ALA A 22 -4.99 2.82 0.87
CA ALA A 22 -5.73 3.62 1.86
C ALA A 22 -6.88 4.38 1.18
N ASN A 23 -7.98 3.68 0.93
CA ASN A 23 -9.21 4.24 0.37
C ASN A 23 -10.42 3.33 0.64
N PRO A 24 -11.65 3.87 0.66
CA PRO A 24 -12.87 3.08 0.51
C PRO A 24 -12.87 2.33 -0.82
N GLU A 25 -13.61 1.21 -0.88
CA GLU A 25 -13.72 0.44 -2.10
C GLU A 25 -14.30 1.27 -3.25
N GLY A 26 -13.67 1.21 -4.42
CA GLY A 26 -14.08 1.96 -5.62
C GLY A 26 -13.49 3.38 -5.73
N GLU A 27 -12.97 3.93 -4.64
CA GLU A 27 -12.35 5.26 -4.62
C GLU A 27 -10.86 5.22 -4.99
N PRO A 28 -10.27 6.32 -5.47
CA PRO A 28 -8.82 6.39 -5.70
C PRO A 28 -8.05 6.30 -4.36
N PRO A 29 -6.84 5.71 -4.35
CA PRO A 29 -5.97 5.74 -3.17
C PRO A 29 -5.68 7.17 -2.71
N ALA A 30 -5.70 7.40 -1.39
CA ALA A 30 -5.29 8.67 -0.80
C ALA A 30 -3.85 9.03 -1.21
N ALA A 31 -3.64 10.25 -1.72
CA ALA A 31 -2.32 10.76 -2.08
C ALA A 31 -1.67 11.54 -0.93
N THR A 32 -2.48 12.08 -0.02
CA THR A 32 -2.07 12.87 1.13
C THR A 32 -2.70 12.35 2.42
N ILE A 33 -2.20 12.78 3.58
CA ILE A 33 -2.81 12.47 4.87
C ILE A 33 -4.19 13.12 5.00
N GLU A 34 -4.41 14.28 4.38
CA GLU A 34 -5.69 14.96 4.32
C GLU A 34 -6.73 14.11 3.58
N ASP A 35 -6.38 13.52 2.44
CA ASP A 35 -7.27 12.60 1.71
C ASP A 35 -7.66 11.41 2.58
N ALA A 36 -6.68 10.79 3.25
CA ALA A 36 -6.94 9.66 4.15
C ALA A 36 -7.86 10.05 5.31
N ARG A 37 -7.67 11.24 5.90
CA ARG A 37 -8.55 11.76 6.96
C ARG A 37 -9.95 12.07 6.44
N ASN A 38 -10.09 12.59 5.22
CA ASN A 38 -11.39 12.80 4.59
C ASN A 38 -12.12 11.48 4.35
N TYR A 39 -11.41 10.40 4.02
CA TYR A 39 -12.00 9.08 3.84
C TYR A 39 -12.39 8.40 5.15
N PHE A 40 -11.51 8.40 6.15
CA PHE A 40 -11.68 7.54 7.31
C PHE A 40 -12.06 8.30 8.58
N GLY A 41 -11.75 9.59 8.71
CA GLY A 41 -12.07 10.39 9.90
C GLY A 41 -11.57 9.73 11.19
N ASP A 42 -12.48 9.50 12.13
CA ASP A 42 -12.17 8.87 13.42
C ASP A 42 -12.34 7.32 13.40
N GLN A 43 -12.52 6.71 12.23
CA GLN A 43 -12.68 5.25 12.10
C GLN A 43 -11.36 4.47 12.19
N VAL A 44 -10.22 5.17 12.25
CA VAL A 44 -8.88 4.57 12.37
C VAL A 44 -8.13 5.21 13.53
N ASP A 45 -7.37 4.39 14.26
CA ASP A 45 -6.72 4.82 15.50
C ASP A 45 -5.47 5.69 15.28
N LEU A 46 -4.85 5.59 14.11
CA LEU A 46 -3.57 6.22 13.81
C LEU A 46 -3.47 6.66 12.35
N TYR A 47 -2.97 7.87 12.15
CA TYR A 47 -2.50 8.36 10.85
C TYR A 47 -1.01 8.67 10.93
N LEU A 48 -0.25 8.22 9.94
CA LEU A 48 1.18 8.52 9.80
C LEU A 48 1.39 9.35 8.53
N ASP A 49 1.90 10.56 8.68
CA ASP A 49 2.16 11.46 7.55
C ASP A 49 3.50 11.12 6.89
N GLY A 50 3.43 10.57 5.67
CA GLY A 50 4.59 10.29 4.82
C GLY A 50 4.81 11.32 3.70
N GLY A 51 4.08 12.43 3.74
CA GLY A 51 3.98 13.40 2.66
C GLY A 51 3.16 12.91 1.47
N THR A 52 3.18 13.65 0.37
CA THR A 52 2.45 13.30 -0.84
C THR A 52 3.03 12.07 -1.52
N ARG A 53 2.16 11.13 -1.88
CA ARG A 53 2.46 9.92 -2.65
C ARG A 53 1.67 9.95 -3.94
N GLU A 54 2.38 9.96 -5.05
CA GLU A 54 1.82 9.75 -6.38
C GLU A 54 2.43 8.47 -6.95
N GLY A 55 1.65 7.70 -7.70
CA GLY A 55 2.15 6.51 -8.35
C GLY A 55 1.08 5.49 -8.64
N SER A 56 1.45 4.54 -9.48
CA SER A 56 0.61 3.39 -9.76
C SER A 56 0.78 2.31 -8.67
N PRO A 57 -0.21 1.42 -8.51
CA PRO A 57 -0.03 0.23 -7.68
C PRO A 57 1.15 -0.62 -8.16
N SER A 58 1.71 -1.44 -7.26
CA SER A 58 2.77 -2.38 -7.61
C SER A 58 2.37 -3.34 -8.74
N THR A 59 3.36 -3.74 -9.53
CA THR A 59 3.25 -4.88 -10.45
C THR A 59 2.94 -6.14 -9.66
N LEU A 60 1.86 -6.82 -10.03
CA LEU A 60 1.47 -8.10 -9.46
C LEU A 60 1.85 -9.21 -10.43
N MET A 61 2.64 -10.17 -9.96
CA MET A 61 3.05 -11.34 -10.73
C MET A 61 2.62 -12.60 -9.99
N SER A 62 2.13 -13.57 -10.74
CA SER A 62 1.94 -14.95 -10.28
C SER A 62 3.09 -15.81 -10.77
N MET A 63 3.53 -16.76 -9.96
CA MET A 63 4.55 -17.75 -10.34
C MET A 63 4.04 -19.14 -9.95
N ASP A 64 4.08 -20.09 -10.89
CA ASP A 64 3.71 -21.48 -10.62
C ASP A 64 4.89 -22.30 -10.05
N GLU A 65 4.62 -23.56 -9.69
CA GLU A 65 5.61 -24.48 -9.12
C GLU A 65 6.74 -24.83 -10.09
N GLN A 66 6.52 -24.66 -11.40
CA GLN A 66 7.50 -24.91 -12.45
C GLN A 66 8.33 -23.65 -12.77
N GLY A 67 8.03 -22.53 -12.12
CA GLY A 67 8.72 -21.26 -12.29
C GLY A 67 8.21 -20.40 -13.44
N ALA A 68 7.07 -20.73 -14.06
CA ALA A 68 6.47 -19.86 -15.06
C ALA A 68 5.86 -18.63 -14.39
N VAL A 69 6.15 -17.45 -14.94
CA VAL A 69 5.71 -16.15 -14.40
C VAL A 69 4.66 -15.52 -15.29
N VAL A 70 3.55 -15.07 -14.71
CA VAL A 70 2.49 -14.31 -15.39
C VAL A 70 2.30 -12.96 -14.70
N VAL A 71 2.31 -11.88 -15.47
CA VAL A 71 1.95 -10.54 -14.97
C VAL A 71 0.43 -10.44 -14.87
N LEU A 72 -0.09 -10.36 -13.65
CA LEU A 72 -1.52 -10.20 -13.38
C LEU A 72 -1.95 -8.72 -13.42
N ARG A 73 -1.04 -7.81 -13.04
CA ARG A 73 -1.24 -6.36 -13.11
C ARG A 73 0.09 -5.68 -13.33
N ALA A 74 0.19 -4.82 -14.35
CA ALA A 74 1.36 -3.99 -14.56
C ALA A 74 1.29 -2.74 -13.67
N GLY A 75 2.31 -2.54 -12.84
CA GLY A 75 2.62 -1.21 -12.31
C GLY A 75 3.39 -0.38 -13.34
N ARG A 76 3.35 0.93 -13.18
CA ARG A 76 4.17 1.96 -13.80
C ARG A 76 5.16 2.54 -12.80
#